data_AF-A0A4S2MLL7-F1
#
_entry.id   AF-A0A4S2MLL7-F1
#
_cell.length_a   1.000
_cell.length_b   1.000
_cell.length_c   1.000
_cell.angle_alpha   90.00
_cell.angle_beta   90.00
_cell.angle_gamma   90.00
#
_symmetry.space_group_name_H-M   'P 1'
#
loop_
_entity.id
_entity.type
_entity.pdbx_description
1 polymer ?
#
loop_
_entity_poly.entity_id
_entity_poly.type
_entity_poly.pdbx_seq_one_letter_code
_entity_poly.pdbx_strand_id
1 'polypeptide(L)'
;MAHKRPESTLPPELYYDEKEAEKYTSNSHIIDVQTRITERALELLALPDDECCMLLDIGCGSGLSGETITENGHAWVGIDISPAMLSVAREREVDGDLILGDIGYGLPFRSGSFDGAVSASAIQWLCNADRTEHNPVARIRCFFTSLYACLSRTARAVLQFYPESISQADLLQNEAMRAGFSGGLIIDFPNSTRAKKQERPK
;
A
#
# COMPACT_ATOMS: atom_id res chain seq x y z
N MET A 1 14.21 -22.11 9.25
CA MET A 1 14.89 -21.35 8.18
C MET A 1 14.37 -19.92 8.25
N ALA A 2 15.23 -18.91 8.15
CA ALA A 2 14.76 -17.52 8.14
C ALA A 2 13.88 -17.32 6.90
N HIS A 3 12.61 -16.95 7.07
CA HIS A 3 11.76 -16.54 5.95
C HIS A 3 12.42 -15.31 5.32
N LYS A 4 12.88 -15.44 4.08
CA LYS A 4 13.31 -14.30 3.26
C LYS A 4 12.10 -13.41 3.01
N ARG A 5 12.29 -12.09 3.02
CA ARG A 5 11.21 -11.14 2.75
C ARG A 5 10.79 -11.23 1.27
N PRO A 6 9.49 -11.10 0.92
CA PRO A 6 9.02 -11.16 -0.45
C PRO A 6 9.83 -10.33 -1.44
N GLU A 7 10.11 -9.08 -1.06
CA GLU A 7 10.83 -8.08 -1.84
C GLU A 7 12.28 -8.45 -2.17
N SER A 8 12.86 -9.41 -1.43
CA SER A 8 14.23 -9.88 -1.66
C SER A 8 14.33 -11.09 -2.60
N THR A 9 13.20 -11.55 -3.15
CA THR A 9 13.14 -12.80 -3.91
C THR A 9 12.80 -12.61 -5.39
N LEU A 10 11.72 -11.90 -5.69
CA LEU A 10 11.21 -11.66 -7.04
C LEU A 10 10.50 -10.31 -7.11
N PRO A 11 10.38 -9.69 -8.30
CA PRO A 11 9.47 -8.56 -8.51
C PRO A 11 8.04 -8.90 -8.04
N PRO A 12 7.23 -7.92 -7.60
CA PRO A 12 5.91 -8.18 -7.05
C PRO A 12 4.96 -8.88 -8.03
N GLU A 13 5.05 -8.55 -9.33
CA GLU A 13 4.25 -9.20 -10.38
C GLU A 13 4.61 -10.69 -10.60
N LEU A 14 5.81 -11.11 -10.19
CA LEU A 14 6.28 -12.50 -10.29
C LEU A 14 6.22 -13.22 -8.94
N TYR A 15 6.26 -12.50 -7.83
CA TYR A 15 6.17 -13.06 -6.49
C TYR A 15 4.74 -13.52 -6.17
N TYR A 16 3.75 -12.67 -6.47
CA TYR A 16 2.33 -13.01 -6.31
C TYR A 16 1.80 -13.63 -7.60
N ASP A 17 2.27 -14.84 -7.91
CA ASP A 17 1.66 -15.69 -8.92
C ASP A 17 0.30 -16.25 -8.43
N GLU A 18 -0.44 -16.95 -9.31
CA GLU A 18 -1.76 -17.51 -8.99
C GLU A 18 -1.77 -18.31 -7.68
N LYS A 19 -0.72 -19.11 -7.40
CA LYS A 19 -0.67 -19.97 -6.22
C LYS A 19 -0.39 -19.18 -4.95
N GLU A 20 0.52 -18.21 -5.01
CA GLU A 20 0.83 -17.39 -3.84
C GLU A 20 -0.31 -16.39 -3.55
N ALA A 21 -1.03 -15.91 -4.56
CA ALA A 21 -2.22 -15.07 -4.40
C ALA A 21 -3.36 -15.80 -3.68
N GLU A 22 -3.67 -17.04 -4.08
CA GLU A 22 -4.68 -17.88 -3.41
C GLU A 22 -4.31 -18.19 -1.95
N LYS A 23 -3.04 -18.56 -1.69
CA LYS A 23 -2.55 -18.84 -0.33
C LYS A 23 -2.58 -17.60 0.56
N TYR A 24 -2.20 -16.46 0.03
CA TYR A 24 -2.22 -15.20 0.75
C TYR A 24 -3.64 -14.87 1.21
N THR A 25 -4.62 -15.03 0.31
CA THR A 25 -6.02 -14.63 0.54
C THR A 25 -6.81 -15.66 1.35
N SER A 26 -6.41 -16.92 1.37
CA SER A 26 -7.07 -17.97 2.18
C SER A 26 -6.53 -18.10 3.60
N ASN A 27 -5.45 -17.39 3.93
CA ASN A 27 -4.81 -17.48 5.24
C ASN A 27 -5.49 -16.53 6.24
N SER A 28 -6.25 -17.08 7.19
CA SER A 28 -6.99 -16.30 8.19
C SER A 28 -6.11 -15.33 8.99
N HIS A 29 -4.86 -15.71 9.30
CA HIS A 29 -3.95 -14.80 9.99
C HIS A 29 -3.54 -13.61 9.11
N ILE A 30 -3.40 -13.80 7.79
CA ILE A 30 -3.11 -12.70 6.87
C ILE A 30 -4.32 -11.78 6.78
N ILE A 31 -5.52 -12.35 6.61
CA ILE A 31 -6.78 -11.60 6.60
C ILE A 31 -6.89 -10.74 7.86
N ASP A 32 -6.78 -11.34 9.06
CA ASP A 32 -6.87 -10.62 10.34
C ASP A 32 -5.82 -9.50 10.49
N VAL A 33 -4.62 -9.70 9.94
CA VAL A 33 -3.57 -8.67 9.97
C VAL A 33 -3.90 -7.52 9.01
N GLN A 34 -4.32 -7.82 7.78
CA GLN A 34 -4.64 -6.82 6.77
C GLN A 34 -5.87 -5.99 7.17
N THR A 35 -6.90 -6.62 7.73
CA THR A 35 -8.08 -5.92 8.27
C THR A 35 -7.65 -4.92 9.34
N ARG A 36 -6.91 -5.34 10.37
CA ARG A 36 -6.47 -4.44 11.45
C ARG A 36 -5.56 -3.30 10.97
N ILE A 37 -4.68 -3.58 10.01
CA ILE A 37 -3.84 -2.53 9.41
C ILE A 37 -4.73 -1.51 8.69
N THR A 38 -5.74 -1.97 7.96
CA THR A 38 -6.64 -1.12 7.19
C THR A 38 -7.56 -0.31 8.10
N GLU A 39 -8.17 -0.93 9.12
CA GLU A 39 -8.95 -0.23 10.16
C GLU A 39 -8.12 0.88 10.81
N ARG A 40 -6.88 0.58 11.19
CA ARG A 40 -5.97 1.58 11.75
C ARG A 40 -5.65 2.70 10.76
N ALA A 41 -5.52 2.38 9.47
CA ALA A 41 -5.30 3.39 8.44
C ALA A 41 -6.53 4.31 8.28
N LEU A 42 -7.73 3.75 8.30
CA LEU A 42 -8.99 4.50 8.24
C LEU A 42 -9.15 5.44 9.45
N GLU A 43 -8.82 4.98 10.66
CA GLU A 43 -8.79 5.85 11.86
C GLU A 43 -7.85 7.06 11.67
N LEU A 44 -6.68 6.85 11.07
CA LEU A 44 -5.66 7.88 10.87
C LEU A 44 -6.01 8.86 9.73
N LEU A 45 -6.80 8.41 8.75
CA LEU A 45 -7.34 9.30 7.72
C LEU A 45 -8.25 10.37 8.33
N ALA A 46 -8.92 10.09 9.45
CA ALA A 46 -9.86 10.98 10.12
C ALA A 46 -10.90 11.54 9.14
N LEU A 47 -11.55 10.62 8.42
CA LEU A 47 -12.65 10.93 7.51
C LEU A 47 -13.87 11.43 8.30
N PRO A 48 -14.80 12.18 7.68
CA PRO A 48 -16.04 12.58 8.34
C PRO A 48 -16.92 11.36 8.67
N ASP A 49 -17.43 11.28 9.89
CA ASP A 49 -18.21 10.12 10.38
C ASP A 49 -19.55 9.90 9.62
N ASP A 50 -20.11 10.96 9.04
CA ASP A 50 -21.45 10.95 8.42
C ASP A 50 -21.43 10.98 6.88
N GLU A 51 -20.26 10.78 6.25
CA GLU A 51 -20.10 10.87 4.79
C GLU A 51 -19.44 9.63 4.18
N CYS A 52 -20.03 9.13 3.08
CA CYS A 52 -19.38 8.15 2.23
C CYS A 52 -18.26 8.83 1.42
N CYS A 53 -17.01 8.48 1.71
CA CYS A 53 -15.82 9.01 1.03
C CYS A 53 -15.40 8.11 -0.14
N MET A 54 -14.75 8.70 -1.15
CA MET A 54 -14.11 7.96 -2.25
C MET A 54 -12.62 7.78 -1.95
N LEU A 55 -12.19 6.54 -1.69
CA LEU A 55 -10.81 6.21 -1.31
C LEU A 55 -10.03 5.55 -2.45
N LEU A 56 -8.72 5.81 -2.48
CA LEU A 56 -7.78 5.08 -3.32
C LEU A 56 -7.06 4.01 -2.49
N ASP A 57 -7.19 2.74 -2.87
CA ASP A 57 -6.44 1.63 -2.27
C ASP A 57 -5.22 1.27 -3.14
N ILE A 58 -4.02 1.55 -2.63
CA ILE A 58 -2.76 1.48 -3.37
C ILE A 58 -2.03 0.18 -3.03
N GLY A 59 -1.87 -0.68 -4.04
CA GLY A 59 -1.46 -2.07 -3.84
C GLY A 59 -2.59 -2.89 -3.22
N CYS A 60 -3.79 -2.79 -3.81
CA CYS A 60 -5.02 -3.36 -3.25
C CYS A 60 -5.02 -4.90 -3.22
N GLY A 61 -4.10 -5.55 -3.95
CA GLY A 61 -3.93 -6.98 -3.96
C GLY A 61 -5.22 -7.72 -4.30
N SER A 62 -5.58 -8.67 -3.43
CA SER A 62 -6.80 -9.48 -3.56
C SER A 62 -8.05 -8.82 -2.96
N GLY A 63 -7.98 -7.51 -2.68
CA GLY A 63 -9.10 -6.69 -2.23
C GLY A 63 -9.39 -6.76 -0.72
N LEU A 64 -8.52 -7.35 0.10
CA LEU A 64 -8.73 -7.45 1.56
C LEU A 64 -8.87 -6.09 2.24
N SER A 65 -8.01 -5.13 1.90
CA SER A 65 -8.12 -3.74 2.38
C SER A 65 -9.37 -3.06 1.83
N GLY A 66 -9.67 -3.27 0.55
CA GLY A 66 -10.88 -2.79 -0.10
C GLY A 66 -12.17 -3.22 0.59
N GLU A 67 -12.30 -4.50 0.97
CA GLU A 67 -13.46 -4.98 1.73
C GLU A 67 -13.59 -4.27 3.08
N THR A 68 -12.49 -4.08 3.81
CA THR A 68 -12.51 -3.31 5.06
C THR A 68 -12.95 -1.85 4.81
N ILE A 69 -12.57 -1.24 3.68
CA ILE A 69 -13.05 0.09 3.29
C ILE A 69 -14.57 0.08 3.06
N THR A 70 -15.08 -0.91 2.31
CA THR A 70 -16.52 -1.11 2.08
C THR A 70 -17.28 -1.29 3.41
N GLU A 71 -16.78 -2.15 4.29
CA GLU A 71 -17.40 -2.46 5.58
C GLU A 71 -17.48 -1.23 6.50
N ASN A 72 -16.58 -0.26 6.31
CA ASN A 72 -16.60 1.04 6.99
C ASN A 72 -17.42 2.11 6.23
N GLY A 73 -18.19 1.72 5.21
CA GLY A 73 -19.18 2.59 4.55
C GLY A 73 -18.62 3.51 3.47
N HIS A 74 -17.43 3.23 2.95
CA HIS A 74 -16.76 4.05 1.94
C HIS A 74 -16.66 3.34 0.58
N ALA A 75 -16.65 4.12 -0.49
CA ALA A 75 -16.38 3.63 -1.84
C ALA A 75 -14.88 3.66 -2.12
N TRP A 76 -14.39 2.78 -3.00
CA TRP A 76 -12.97 2.74 -3.31
C TRP A 76 -12.66 2.29 -4.72
N VAL A 77 -11.47 2.71 -5.18
CA VAL A 77 -10.82 2.20 -6.38
C VAL A 77 -9.47 1.63 -5.98
N GLY A 78 -9.17 0.41 -6.40
CA GLY A 78 -7.91 -0.28 -6.12
C GLY A 78 -6.97 -0.28 -7.32
N ILE A 79 -5.67 -0.10 -7.07
CA ILE A 79 -4.62 -0.30 -8.06
C ILE A 79 -3.62 -1.34 -7.58
N ASP A 80 -3.29 -2.33 -8.40
CA ASP A 80 -2.25 -3.32 -8.11
C ASP A 80 -1.48 -3.69 -9.38
N ILE A 81 -0.22 -4.11 -9.22
CA ILE A 81 0.66 -4.51 -10.32
C ILE A 81 0.48 -5.99 -10.69
N SER A 82 -0.05 -6.82 -9.79
CA SER A 82 -0.21 -8.27 -9.98
C SER A 82 -1.57 -8.60 -10.62
N PRO A 83 -1.59 -9.13 -11.86
CA PRO A 83 -2.83 -9.60 -12.48
C PRO A 83 -3.48 -10.76 -11.70
N ALA A 84 -2.67 -11.62 -11.06
CA ALA A 84 -3.17 -12.75 -10.29
C ALA A 84 -3.91 -12.28 -9.04
N MET A 85 -3.37 -11.30 -8.31
CA MET A 85 -4.04 -10.72 -7.14
C MET A 85 -5.38 -10.07 -7.53
N LEU A 86 -5.40 -9.32 -8.64
CA LEU A 86 -6.65 -8.72 -9.14
C LEU A 86 -7.66 -9.76 -9.64
N SER A 87 -7.22 -10.90 -10.19
CA SER A 87 -8.15 -11.99 -10.52
C SER A 87 -8.82 -12.55 -9.28
N VAL A 88 -8.05 -12.76 -8.20
CA VAL A 88 -8.60 -13.20 -6.92
C VAL A 88 -9.58 -12.17 -6.37
N ALA A 89 -9.25 -10.87 -6.40
CA ALA A 89 -10.17 -9.82 -5.97
C ALA A 89 -11.49 -9.85 -6.75
N ARG A 90 -11.41 -10.02 -8.08
CA ARG A 90 -12.59 -10.13 -8.93
C ARG A 90 -13.41 -11.39 -8.65
N GLU A 91 -12.78 -12.53 -8.42
CA GLU A 91 -13.45 -13.79 -8.06
C GLU A 91 -14.15 -13.73 -6.70
N ARG A 92 -13.67 -12.87 -5.81
CA ARG A 92 -14.29 -12.57 -4.52
C ARG A 92 -15.44 -11.55 -4.62
N GLU A 93 -15.70 -11.04 -5.82
CA GLU A 93 -16.78 -10.08 -6.09
C GLU A 93 -16.71 -8.83 -5.19
N VAL A 94 -15.50 -8.29 -4.98
CA VAL A 94 -15.32 -7.06 -4.21
C VAL A 94 -16.04 -5.87 -4.84
N ASP A 95 -16.53 -4.94 -4.01
CA ASP A 95 -17.35 -3.81 -4.48
C ASP A 95 -16.57 -2.72 -5.22
N GLY A 96 -15.27 -2.60 -4.98
CA GLY A 96 -14.44 -1.55 -5.58
C GLY A 96 -13.99 -1.84 -7.00
N ASP A 97 -13.77 -0.78 -7.77
CA ASP A 97 -13.20 -0.89 -9.11
C ASP A 97 -11.71 -1.27 -9.03
N LEU A 98 -11.27 -2.19 -9.89
CA LEU A 98 -9.91 -2.73 -9.89
C LEU A 98 -9.13 -2.29 -11.12
N ILE A 99 -7.93 -1.75 -10.91
CA ILE A 99 -7.04 -1.27 -11.96
C ILE A 99 -5.71 -2.03 -11.91
N LEU A 100 -5.35 -2.64 -13.03
CA LEU A 100 -4.00 -3.16 -13.23
C LEU A 100 -3.05 -2.00 -13.57
N GLY A 101 -2.07 -1.74 -12.70
CA GLY A 101 -1.12 -0.67 -12.92
C GLY A 101 0.07 -0.68 -11.97
N ASP A 102 1.20 -0.19 -12.45
CA ASP A 102 2.40 0.02 -11.66
C ASP A 102 2.44 1.46 -11.12
N ILE A 103 2.28 1.57 -9.80
CA ILE A 103 2.25 2.84 -9.07
C ILE A 103 3.55 3.66 -9.20
N GLY A 104 4.66 3.03 -9.58
CA GLY A 104 5.94 3.70 -9.83
C GLY A 104 5.98 4.51 -11.14
N TYR A 105 5.01 4.32 -12.04
CA TYR A 105 4.80 5.16 -13.23
C TYR A 105 3.75 6.26 -13.01
N GLY A 106 3.26 6.40 -11.78
CA GLY A 106 2.26 7.38 -11.40
C GLY A 106 0.84 6.84 -11.47
N LEU A 107 -0.06 7.55 -10.79
CA LEU A 107 -1.45 7.16 -10.62
C LEU A 107 -2.34 7.75 -11.75
N PRO A 108 -3.13 6.93 -12.46
CA PRO A 108 -3.84 7.34 -13.68
C PRO A 108 -5.18 8.02 -13.41
N PHE A 109 -5.25 8.94 -12.45
CA PHE A 109 -6.50 9.61 -12.07
C PHE A 109 -6.44 11.12 -12.25
N ARG A 110 -7.62 11.74 -12.43
CA ARG A 110 -7.73 13.20 -12.47
C ARG A 110 -7.38 13.81 -11.11
N SER A 111 -7.01 15.08 -11.11
CA SER A 111 -6.73 15.77 -9.84
C SER A 111 -7.96 15.86 -8.94
N GLY A 112 -7.76 15.74 -7.63
CA GLY A 112 -8.84 15.81 -6.64
C GLY A 112 -9.94 14.76 -6.85
N SER A 113 -9.55 13.52 -7.17
CA SER A 113 -10.47 12.39 -7.34
C SER A 113 -10.87 11.73 -6.02
N PHE A 114 -9.97 11.72 -5.04
CA PHE A 114 -10.13 10.92 -3.82
C PHE A 114 -10.09 11.77 -2.56
N ASP A 115 -10.92 11.41 -1.59
CA ASP A 115 -11.00 12.04 -0.27
C ASP A 115 -9.98 11.48 0.72
N GLY A 116 -9.38 10.34 0.38
CA GLY A 116 -8.25 9.77 1.09
C GLY A 116 -7.57 8.66 0.29
N ALA A 117 -6.40 8.23 0.75
CA ALA A 117 -5.71 7.08 0.19
C ALA A 117 -5.16 6.17 1.29
N VAL A 118 -5.29 4.85 1.08
CA VAL A 118 -4.73 3.82 1.94
C VAL A 118 -3.72 3.01 1.13
N SER A 119 -2.67 2.55 1.79
CA SER A 119 -1.81 1.50 1.26
C SER A 119 -1.39 0.59 2.41
N ALA A 120 -1.61 -0.72 2.26
CA ALA A 120 -1.23 -1.71 3.24
C ALA A 120 -0.18 -2.65 2.64
N SER A 121 1.05 -2.59 3.14
CA SER A 121 2.14 -3.48 2.72
C SER A 121 2.55 -3.39 1.24
N ALA A 122 2.45 -2.24 0.59
CA ALA A 122 2.77 -2.11 -0.84
C ALA A 122 3.92 -1.14 -1.18
N ILE A 123 3.99 0.05 -0.59
CA ILE A 123 4.92 1.08 -1.09
C ILE A 123 6.41 0.77 -0.91
N GLN A 124 6.79 -0.19 -0.05
CA GLN A 124 8.18 -0.63 0.08
C GLN A 124 8.73 -1.24 -1.22
N TRP A 125 7.87 -1.78 -2.08
CA TRP A 125 8.26 -2.31 -3.39
C TRP A 125 8.82 -1.24 -4.33
N LEU A 126 8.50 0.05 -4.10
CA LEU A 126 9.09 1.16 -4.87
C LEU A 126 10.58 1.38 -4.57
N CYS A 127 11.06 0.89 -3.44
CA CYS A 127 12.48 0.96 -3.07
C CYS A 127 13.33 -0.05 -3.85
N ASN A 128 12.71 -1.06 -4.48
CA ASN A 128 13.40 -2.09 -5.22
C ASN A 128 13.76 -1.64 -6.65
N ALA A 129 14.94 -2.06 -7.09
CA ALA A 129 15.41 -1.88 -8.46
C ALA A 129 15.51 -3.24 -9.17
N ASP A 130 14.37 -3.92 -9.34
CA ASP A 130 14.35 -5.27 -9.91
C ASP A 130 14.69 -5.32 -11.41
N ARG A 131 14.65 -4.16 -12.09
CA ARG A 131 15.04 -3.99 -13.50
C ARG A 131 16.12 -2.92 -13.62
N THR A 132 16.98 -3.03 -14.62
CA THR A 132 18.10 -2.09 -14.87
C THR A 132 17.65 -0.65 -15.11
N GLU A 133 16.42 -0.47 -15.60
CA GLU A 133 15.78 0.84 -15.83
C GLU A 133 15.10 1.42 -14.58
N HIS A 134 14.91 0.62 -13.52
CA HIS A 134 14.29 1.10 -12.29
C HIS A 134 15.26 2.00 -11.52
N ASN A 135 14.91 3.29 -11.46
CA ASN A 135 15.50 4.23 -10.52
C ASN A 135 14.49 4.43 -9.36
N PRO A 136 14.75 3.86 -8.17
CA PRO A 136 13.83 3.94 -7.02
C PRO A 136 13.46 5.38 -6.66
N VAL A 137 14.42 6.31 -6.69
CA VAL A 137 14.17 7.73 -6.37
C VAL A 137 13.21 8.35 -7.37
N ALA A 138 13.39 8.08 -8.67
CA ALA A 138 12.50 8.61 -9.71
C ALA A 138 11.08 8.02 -9.61
N ARG A 139 10.97 6.72 -9.35
CA ARG A 139 9.68 6.01 -9.18
C ARG A 139 8.93 6.49 -7.95
N ILE A 140 9.60 6.60 -6.80
CA ILE A 140 9.02 7.15 -5.56
C ILE A 140 8.56 8.59 -5.76
N ARG A 141 9.37 9.42 -6.44
CA ARG A 141 8.99 10.80 -6.76
C ARG A 141 7.75 10.87 -7.66
N CYS A 142 7.71 10.04 -8.70
CA CYS A 142 6.57 9.96 -9.61
C CYS A 142 5.30 9.55 -8.85
N PHE A 143 5.39 8.51 -8.03
CA PHE A 143 4.33 8.04 -7.16
C PHE A 143 3.78 9.16 -6.27
N PHE A 144 4.59 9.78 -5.42
CA PHE A 144 4.11 10.81 -4.50
C PHE A 144 3.59 12.07 -5.21
N THR A 145 4.20 12.48 -6.32
CA THR A 145 3.72 13.63 -7.11
C THR A 145 2.32 13.35 -7.66
N SER A 146 2.11 12.15 -8.23
CA SER A 146 0.81 11.76 -8.77
C SER A 146 -0.23 11.54 -7.66
N LEU A 147 0.15 10.95 -6.52
CA LEU A 147 -0.72 10.76 -5.37
C LEU A 147 -1.20 12.10 -4.81
N TYR A 148 -0.29 13.05 -4.62
CA TYR A 148 -0.64 14.39 -4.17
C TYR A 148 -1.65 15.06 -5.11
N ALA A 149 -1.46 14.92 -6.43
CA ALA A 149 -2.38 15.48 -7.41
C ALA A 149 -3.77 14.82 -7.36
N CYS A 150 -3.85 13.50 -7.16
CA CYS A 150 -5.09 12.74 -7.15
C CYS A 150 -5.97 13.00 -5.92
N LEU A 151 -5.39 13.51 -4.82
CA LEU A 151 -6.10 13.76 -3.57
C LEU A 151 -6.84 15.10 -3.56
N SER A 152 -8.01 15.14 -2.94
CA SER A 152 -8.80 16.34 -2.76
C SER A 152 -8.13 17.29 -1.75
N ARG A 153 -8.58 18.55 -1.69
CA ARG A 153 -8.01 19.51 -0.74
C ARG A 153 -8.26 19.00 0.68
N THR A 154 -7.19 18.93 1.48
CA THR A 154 -7.17 18.46 2.88
C THR A 154 -7.28 16.94 3.08
N ALA A 155 -7.42 16.17 2.00
CA ALA A 155 -7.36 14.71 2.06
C ALA A 155 -6.04 14.22 2.64
N ARG A 156 -6.10 13.06 3.29
CA ARG A 156 -4.95 12.40 3.89
C ARG A 156 -4.60 11.13 3.13
N ALA A 157 -3.35 10.73 3.22
CA ALA A 157 -2.88 9.42 2.78
C ALA A 157 -2.23 8.71 3.96
N VAL A 158 -2.64 7.47 4.21
CA VAL A 158 -2.03 6.61 5.24
C VAL A 158 -1.44 5.39 4.56
N LEU A 159 -0.12 5.32 4.56
CA LEU A 159 0.64 4.32 3.84
C LEU A 159 1.43 3.49 4.86
N GLN A 160 0.95 2.28 5.15
CA GLN A 160 1.67 1.33 5.98
C GLN A 160 2.68 0.57 5.11
N PHE A 161 3.92 0.48 5.59
CA PHE A 161 5.00 -0.20 4.88
C PHE A 161 6.04 -0.80 5.84
N TYR A 162 6.91 -1.64 5.28
CA TYR A 162 8.00 -2.30 6.01
C TYR A 162 9.36 -1.87 5.44
N PRO A 163 10.01 -0.82 5.97
CA PRO A 163 11.33 -0.43 5.49
C PRO A 163 12.38 -1.51 5.79
N GLU A 164 13.35 -1.68 4.91
CA GLU A 164 14.54 -2.50 5.18
C GLU A 164 15.60 -1.74 5.98
N SER A 165 15.57 -0.41 5.90
CA SER A 165 16.53 0.47 6.56
C SER A 165 15.91 1.84 6.86
N ILE A 166 16.52 2.57 7.80
CA ILE A 166 16.14 3.94 8.12
C ILE A 166 16.25 4.84 6.87
N SER A 167 17.27 4.63 6.03
CA SER A 167 17.44 5.41 4.80
C SER A 167 16.32 5.21 3.78
N GLN A 168 15.71 4.02 3.70
CA GLN A 168 14.51 3.82 2.87
C GLN A 168 13.30 4.58 3.42
N ALA A 169 13.09 4.55 4.75
CA ALA A 169 12.03 5.32 5.38
C ALA A 169 12.23 6.83 5.18
N ASP A 170 13.46 7.33 5.35
CA ASP A 170 13.82 8.72 5.10
C ASP A 170 13.61 9.11 3.63
N LEU A 171 13.95 8.23 2.68
CA LEU A 171 13.73 8.49 1.25
C LEU A 171 12.24 8.67 0.93
N LEU A 172 11.39 7.75 1.41
CA LEU A 172 9.94 7.84 1.22
C LEU A 172 9.38 9.13 1.85
N GLN A 173 9.79 9.45 3.07
CA GLN A 173 9.34 10.66 3.76
C GLN A 173 9.79 11.93 3.03
N ASN A 174 11.04 12.00 2.58
CA ASN A 174 11.59 13.16 1.87
C ASN A 174 10.88 13.41 0.54
N GLU A 175 10.60 12.37 -0.24
CA GLU A 175 9.89 12.53 -1.51
C GLU A 175 8.39 12.83 -1.30
N ALA A 176 7.77 12.32 -0.23
CA ALA A 176 6.41 12.73 0.15
C ALA A 176 6.35 14.22 0.50
N MET A 177 7.25 14.70 1.35
CA MET A 177 7.35 16.13 1.70
C MET A 177 7.62 17.00 0.46
N ARG A 178 8.46 16.52 -0.45
CA ARG A 178 8.77 17.20 -1.71
C ARG A 178 7.55 17.33 -2.63
N ALA A 179 6.67 16.33 -2.66
CA ALA A 179 5.44 16.38 -3.43
C ALA A 179 4.40 17.37 -2.85
N GLY A 180 4.55 17.76 -1.58
CA GLY A 180 3.68 18.72 -0.90
C GLY A 180 2.93 18.15 0.30
N PHE A 181 3.16 16.89 0.67
CA PHE A 181 2.58 16.31 1.88
C PHE A 181 3.20 16.93 3.13
N SER A 182 2.36 17.17 4.14
CA SER A 182 2.77 17.46 5.51
C SER A 182 2.34 16.31 6.42
N GLY A 183 3.17 15.93 7.39
CA GLY A 183 2.87 14.82 8.30
C GLY A 183 4.14 14.19 8.86
N GLY A 184 4.04 12.93 9.27
CA GLY A 184 5.17 12.19 9.84
C GLY A 184 4.97 10.69 9.82
N LEU A 185 6.01 9.97 10.26
CA LEU A 185 6.00 8.52 10.41
C LEU A 185 5.44 8.13 11.78
N ILE A 186 4.49 7.19 11.80
CA ILE A 186 3.96 6.61 13.04
C ILE A 186 4.53 5.20 13.17
N ILE A 187 5.10 4.88 14.33
CA ILE A 187 5.61 3.54 14.65
C ILE A 187 4.73 2.95 15.76
N ASP A 188 3.83 2.05 15.38
CA ASP A 188 3.02 1.31 16.33
C ASP A 188 3.87 0.22 17.01
N PHE A 189 3.69 0.04 18.32
CA PHE A 189 4.38 -0.96 19.16
C PHE A 189 5.93 -0.95 19.12
N PRO A 190 6.60 0.18 19.39
CA PRO A 190 8.06 0.31 19.28
C PRO A 190 8.87 -0.64 20.21
N ASN A 191 8.21 -1.20 21.23
CA ASN A 191 8.85 -2.07 22.23
C ASN A 191 8.60 -3.58 22.01
N SER A 192 7.91 -3.98 20.95
CA SER A 192 7.62 -5.40 20.65
C SER A 192 8.87 -6.14 20.13
N THR A 193 9.27 -7.20 20.83
CA THR A 193 10.50 -7.99 20.57
C THR A 193 10.49 -8.83 19.29
N ARG A 194 9.35 -8.95 18.59
CA ARG A 194 9.28 -9.68 17.30
C ARG A 194 9.89 -8.88 16.13
N ALA A 195 9.85 -7.55 16.17
CA ALA A 195 10.49 -6.68 15.18
C ALA A 195 12.03 -6.67 15.29
N LYS A 196 12.57 -6.83 16.51
CA LYS A 196 14.03 -6.85 16.77
C LYS A 196 14.79 -8.06 16.21
N LYS A 197 14.12 -9.08 15.66
CA LYS A 197 14.82 -10.28 15.16
C LYS A 197 15.53 -10.07 13.81
N GLN A 198 15.29 -8.97 13.10
CA GLN A 198 16.00 -8.65 11.84
C GLN A 198 17.21 -7.71 12.02
N GLU A 199 17.37 -7.07 13.18
CA GLU A 199 18.48 -6.13 13.46
C GLU A 199 19.61 -6.76 14.29
N ARG A 200 19.99 -8.01 13.99
CA ARG A 200 21.27 -8.54 14.51
C ARG A 200 22.27 -8.61 13.36
N PRO A 201 23.25 -7.68 13.29
CA PRO A 201 24.41 -7.89 12.43
C PRO A 201 25.16 -9.13 12.93
N LYS A 202 25.63 -9.96 11.99
CA LYS A 202 26.75 -10.85 12.25
C LYS A 202 28.03 -10.04 12.25
#